data_AF-A0A522CEV6-F1
#
_entry.id   AF-A0A522CEV6-F1
#
_cell.length_a   1.000
_cell.length_b   1.000
_cell.length_c   1.000
_cell.angle_alpha   90.00
_cell.angle_beta   90.00
_cell.angle_gamma   90.00
#
_symmetry.space_group_name_H-M   'P 1'
#
loop_
_entity.id
_entity.type
_entity.pdbx_description
1 polymer ?
#
loop_
_entity_poly.entity_id
_entity_poly.type
_entity_poly.pdbx_seq_one_letter_code
_entity_poly.pdbx_strand_id
1 'polypeptide(L)'
;MTAWTPKLEAMIRAFGDIEERNTKDGCNPRLPMPVTVLRIAFRSTVKGQPLFNKICAEMGVTPDYLTGYSATLQKIIDLAAANNSDAADKLKLKLKFTRELNARFKDVGGLARIKAAKKGEIKWEG
;
A
#
# COMPACT_ATOMS: atom_id res chain seq x y z
N MET A 1 -19.66 4.75 -13.75
CA MET A 1 -18.60 3.78 -13.41
C MET A 1 -17.40 4.10 -14.29
N THR A 2 -16.20 4.20 -13.74
CA THR A 2 -14.97 4.33 -14.55
C THR A 2 -14.81 3.09 -15.44
N ALA A 3 -14.50 3.29 -16.72
CA ALA A 3 -14.19 2.18 -17.60
C ALA A 3 -12.86 1.54 -17.20
N TRP A 4 -12.86 0.22 -16.95
CA TRP A 4 -11.63 -0.54 -16.78
C TRP A 4 -10.84 -0.51 -18.09
N THR A 5 -9.56 -0.17 -18.03
CA THR A 5 -8.69 -0.13 -19.19
C THR A 5 -7.39 -0.90 -18.91
N PRO A 6 -6.72 -1.45 -19.94
CA PRO A 6 -5.41 -2.09 -19.77
C PRO A 6 -4.36 -1.17 -19.12
N LYS A 7 -4.44 0.14 -19.41
CA LYS A 7 -3.58 1.16 -18.80
C LYS A 7 -3.84 1.27 -17.30
N LEU A 8 -5.11 1.34 -16.89
CA LEU A 8 -5.49 1.41 -15.47
C LEU A 8 -5.09 0.14 -14.72
N GLU A 9 -5.32 -1.03 -15.31
CA GLU A 9 -4.88 -2.31 -14.75
C GLU A 9 -3.36 -2.35 -14.52
N ALA A 10 -2.58 -1.96 -15.53
CA ALA A 10 -1.12 -1.94 -15.42
C ALA A 10 -0.64 -1.02 -14.29
N MET A 11 -1.30 0.13 -14.10
CA MET A 11 -0.98 1.04 -12.99
C MET A 11 -1.33 0.44 -11.63
N ILE A 12 -2.51 -0.17 -11.49
CA ILE A 12 -2.95 -0.80 -10.24
C ILE A 12 -2.02 -1.97 -9.87
N ARG A 13 -1.62 -2.81 -10.84
CA ARG A 13 -0.63 -3.88 -10.63
C ARG A 13 0.71 -3.34 -10.15
N ALA A 14 1.27 -2.36 -10.86
CA ALA A 14 2.55 -1.74 -10.50
C ALA A 14 2.50 -1.08 -9.10
N PHE A 15 1.36 -0.51 -8.72
CA PHE A 15 1.15 0.02 -7.38
C PHE A 15 1.13 -1.09 -6.32
N GLY A 16 0.40 -2.18 -6.58
CA GLY A 16 0.41 -3.37 -5.73
C GLY A 16 1.81 -3.93 -5.50
N ASP A 17 2.64 -4.03 -6.54
CA ASP A 17 4.01 -4.53 -6.43
C ASP A 17 4.91 -3.62 -5.57
N ILE A 18 4.74 -2.30 -5.68
CA ILE A 18 5.46 -1.34 -4.84
C ILE A 18 5.06 -1.51 -3.37
N GLU A 19 3.75 -1.59 -3.10
CA GLU A 19 3.22 -1.71 -1.75
C GLU A 19 3.57 -3.03 -1.08
N GLU A 20 3.53 -4.13 -1.84
CA GLU A 20 4.01 -5.44 -1.40
C GLU A 20 5.49 -5.37 -1.03
N ARG A 21 6.34 -4.81 -1.90
CA ARG A 21 7.77 -4.70 -1.65
C ARG A 21 8.09 -3.79 -0.47
N ASN A 22 7.35 -2.71 -0.29
CA ASN A 22 7.48 -1.82 0.87
C ASN A 22 7.15 -2.58 2.17
N THR A 23 6.08 -3.38 2.13
CA THR A 23 5.61 -4.14 3.30
C THR A 23 6.56 -5.28 3.66
N LYS A 24 7.06 -6.02 2.66
CA LYS A 24 8.08 -7.06 2.85
C LYS A 24 9.36 -6.50 3.47
N ASP A 25 9.85 -5.36 3.00
CA ASP A 25 11.03 -4.70 3.60
C ASP A 25 10.76 -4.25 5.04
N GLY A 26 9.58 -3.69 5.29
CA GLY A 26 9.13 -3.27 6.62
C GLY A 26 9.08 -4.42 7.62
N CYS A 27 8.70 -5.62 7.17
CA CYS A 27 8.62 -6.83 8.00
C CYS A 27 9.93 -7.62 8.04
N ASN A 28 10.93 -7.30 7.21
CA ASN A 28 12.17 -8.09 7.13
C ASN A 28 13.09 -7.79 8.33
N PRO A 29 13.32 -8.75 9.25
CA PRO A 29 14.15 -8.50 10.43
C PRO A 29 15.64 -8.37 10.11
N ARG A 30 16.08 -8.86 8.95
CA ARG A 30 17.50 -8.83 8.52
C ARG A 30 17.93 -7.48 7.96
N LEU A 31 16.98 -6.62 7.57
CA LEU A 31 17.31 -5.29 7.05
C LEU A 31 17.46 -4.28 8.20
N PRO A 32 18.54 -3.48 8.23
CA PRO A 32 18.67 -2.40 9.20
C PRO A 32 17.49 -1.43 9.14
N MET A 33 17.03 -0.96 10.30
CA MET A 33 15.88 -0.05 10.39
C MET A 33 16.07 1.24 9.57
N PRO A 34 17.20 1.97 9.66
CA PRO A 34 17.37 3.21 8.90
C PRO A 34 17.29 2.98 7.38
N VAL A 35 17.91 1.90 6.90
CA VAL A 35 17.89 1.50 5.49
C VAL A 35 16.48 1.15 5.04
N THR A 36 15.72 0.42 5.87
CA THR A 36 14.33 0.03 5.58
C THR A 36 13.45 1.27 5.42
N VAL A 37 13.54 2.20 6.37
CA VAL A 37 12.75 3.44 6.37
C VAL A 37 13.08 4.28 5.14
N LEU A 38 14.36 4.48 4.84
CA LEU A 38 14.79 5.25 3.67
C LEU A 38 14.30 4.62 2.35
N ARG A 39 14.40 3.30 2.20
CA ARG A 39 13.93 2.60 0.99
C ARG A 39 12.42 2.70 0.81
N ILE A 40 11.66 2.55 1.90
CA ILE A 40 10.19 2.66 1.86
C ILE A 40 9.80 4.10 1.53
N ALA A 41 10.37 5.09 2.21
CA ALA A 41 10.11 6.50 1.97
C ALA A 41 10.42 6.89 0.52
N PHE A 42 11.62 6.56 0.03
CA PHE A 42 12.02 6.86 -1.34
C PHE A 42 11.10 6.22 -2.38
N ARG A 43 10.79 4.92 -2.27
CA ARG A 43 9.88 4.25 -3.22
C ARG A 43 8.46 4.82 -3.16
N SER A 44 7.97 5.14 -1.97
CA SER A 44 6.65 5.73 -1.79
C SER A 44 6.59 7.11 -2.45
N THR A 45 7.56 7.98 -2.20
CA THR A 45 7.56 9.34 -2.75
C THR A 45 7.82 9.38 -4.26
N VAL A 46 8.78 8.58 -4.76
CA VAL A 46 9.22 8.64 -6.17
C VAL A 46 8.27 7.88 -7.11
N LYS A 47 7.68 6.77 -6.64
CA LYS A 47 6.85 5.89 -7.49
C LYS A 47 5.47 5.64 -6.93
N GLY A 48 5.34 5.32 -5.65
CA GLY A 48 4.06 4.93 -5.03
C GLY A 48 2.99 6.02 -5.11
N GLN A 49 3.26 7.20 -4.53
CA GLN A 49 2.33 8.32 -4.47
C GLN A 49 2.01 8.90 -5.86
N PRO A 50 2.97 9.12 -6.77
CA PRO A 50 2.64 9.53 -8.14
C PRO A 50 1.73 8.53 -8.87
N LEU A 51 1.96 7.23 -8.67
CA LEU A 51 1.15 6.18 -9.29
C LEU A 51 -0.25 6.11 -8.68
N PHE A 52 -0.35 6.20 -7.37
CA PHE A 52 -1.63 6.30 -6.65
C PHE A 52 -2.47 7.49 -7.14
N ASN A 53 -1.85 8.66 -7.29
CA ASN A 53 -2.53 9.86 -7.79
C ASN A 53 -3.03 9.66 -9.23
N LYS A 54 -2.25 9.00 -10.10
CA LYS A 54 -2.68 8.67 -11.47
C LYS A 54 -3.85 7.70 -11.49
N ILE A 55 -3.82 6.65 -10.67
CA ILE A 55 -4.95 5.71 -10.52
C ILE A 55 -6.20 6.46 -10.06
N CYS A 56 -6.06 7.33 -9.06
CA CYS A 56 -7.17 8.13 -8.56
C CYS A 56 -7.77 9.03 -9.63
N ALA A 57 -6.93 9.71 -10.42
CA ALA A 57 -7.37 10.56 -11.53
C ALA A 57 -8.16 9.77 -12.59
N GLU A 58 -7.67 8.60 -13.00
CA GLU A 58 -8.37 7.72 -13.95
C GLU A 58 -9.70 7.22 -13.38
N MET A 59 -9.75 6.93 -12.08
CA MET A 59 -10.95 6.52 -11.36
C MET A 59 -11.93 7.67 -11.06
N GLY A 60 -11.56 8.93 -11.32
CA GLY A 60 -12.36 10.09 -10.93
C GLY A 60 -12.54 10.23 -9.41
N VAL A 61 -11.58 9.75 -8.62
CA VAL A 61 -11.60 9.87 -7.15
C VAL A 61 -10.54 10.85 -6.68
N THR A 62 -10.85 11.64 -5.65
CA THR A 62 -9.87 12.53 -5.03
C THR A 62 -8.80 11.70 -4.32
N PRO A 63 -7.50 11.89 -4.63
CA PRO A 63 -6.44 11.17 -3.95
C PRO A 63 -6.33 11.69 -2.51
N ASP A 64 -6.55 10.79 -1.55
CA ASP A 64 -6.24 11.04 -0.15
C ASP A 64 -5.24 10.00 0.35
N TYR A 65 -3.96 10.37 0.32
CA TYR A 65 -2.84 9.52 0.69
C TYR A 65 -2.48 9.61 2.19
N LEU A 66 -2.93 10.66 2.88
CA LEU A 66 -2.49 10.98 4.25
C LEU A 66 -3.52 10.57 5.30
N THR A 67 -4.79 10.88 5.07
CA THR A 67 -5.88 10.66 6.04
C THR A 67 -6.84 9.56 5.60
N GLY A 68 -7.06 9.42 4.30
CA GLY A 68 -8.06 8.56 3.69
C GLY A 68 -7.46 7.39 2.92
N TYR A 69 -6.17 7.09 3.09
CA TYR A 69 -5.46 6.08 2.31
C TYR A 69 -6.19 4.74 2.27
N SER A 70 -6.65 4.24 3.42
CA SER A 70 -7.38 2.97 3.51
C SER A 70 -8.73 2.99 2.78
N ALA A 71 -9.43 4.13 2.76
CA ALA A 71 -10.71 4.27 2.07
C ALA A 71 -10.50 4.33 0.55
N THR A 72 -9.52 5.10 0.09
CA THR A 72 -9.15 5.18 -1.33
C THR A 72 -8.59 3.85 -1.84
N LEU A 73 -7.77 3.17 -1.05
CA LEU A 73 -7.24 1.85 -1.36
C LEU A 73 -8.36 0.81 -1.50
N GLN A 74 -9.39 0.86 -0.64
CA GLN A 74 -10.56 0.00 -0.76
C GLN A 74 -11.27 0.20 -2.12
N LYS A 75 -11.47 1.44 -2.56
CA LYS A 75 -12.07 1.72 -3.88
C LYS A 75 -11.26 1.13 -5.03
N ILE A 76 -9.92 1.19 -4.95
CA ILE A 76 -9.02 0.59 -5.95
C ILE A 76 -9.15 -0.94 -5.94
N ILE A 77 -9.21 -1.56 -4.75
CA ILE A 77 -9.42 -3.00 -4.57
C ILE A 77 -10.76 -3.43 -5.17
N ASP A 78 -11.84 -2.71 -4.88
CA ASP A 78 -13.18 -3.05 -5.33
C ASP A 78 -13.24 -3.02 -6.87
N LEU A 79 -12.62 -2.01 -7.49
CA LEU A 79 -12.50 -1.93 -8.94
C LEU A 79 -11.66 -3.08 -9.52
N ALA A 80 -10.51 -3.39 -8.93
CA ALA A 80 -9.65 -4.47 -9.38
C ALA A 80 -10.33 -5.84 -9.25
N ALA A 81 -11.06 -6.07 -8.14
CA ALA A 81 -11.81 -7.29 -7.88
C ALA A 81 -12.99 -7.46 -8.84
N ALA A 82 -13.74 -6.39 -9.12
CA ALA A 82 -14.83 -6.41 -10.10
C ALA A 82 -14.37 -6.79 -11.52
N ASN A 83 -13.07 -6.66 -11.81
CA ASN A 83 -12.46 -6.98 -13.09
C ASN A 83 -11.53 -8.21 -13.02
N ASN A 84 -11.59 -9.02 -11.96
CA ASN A 84 -10.77 -10.23 -11.76
C ASN A 84 -9.25 -10.00 -11.87
N SER A 85 -8.77 -8.82 -11.49
CA SER A 85 -7.34 -8.50 -11.50
C SER A 85 -6.64 -9.08 -10.26
N ASP A 86 -5.52 -9.75 -10.48
CA ASP A 86 -4.65 -10.32 -9.45
C ASP A 86 -4.09 -9.28 -8.45
N ALA A 87 -4.01 -8.01 -8.87
CA ALA A 87 -3.63 -6.90 -8.01
C ALA A 87 -4.58 -6.73 -6.81
N ALA A 88 -5.84 -7.16 -6.94
CA ALA A 88 -6.83 -7.05 -5.88
C ALA A 88 -6.36 -7.77 -4.60
N ASP A 89 -5.81 -8.97 -4.72
CA ASP A 89 -5.43 -9.76 -3.55
C ASP A 89 -4.20 -9.18 -2.85
N LYS A 90 -3.20 -8.71 -3.62
CA LYS A 90 -2.04 -8.00 -3.07
C LYS A 90 -2.46 -6.75 -2.30
N LEU A 91 -3.38 -5.96 -2.86
CA LEU A 91 -3.86 -4.73 -2.24
C LEU A 91 -4.77 -5.00 -1.02
N LYS A 92 -5.57 -6.08 -1.02
CA LYS A 92 -6.33 -6.53 0.16
C LYS A 92 -5.40 -6.85 1.32
N LEU A 93 -4.32 -7.60 1.06
CA LEU A 93 -3.30 -7.90 2.07
C LEU A 93 -2.67 -6.62 2.61
N LYS A 94 -2.34 -5.67 1.73
CA LYS A 94 -1.83 -4.34 2.13
C LYS A 94 -2.81 -3.61 3.02
N LEU A 95 -4.08 -3.56 2.64
CA LEU A 95 -5.11 -2.88 3.39
C LEU A 95 -5.33 -3.50 4.78
N LYS A 96 -5.36 -4.83 4.88
CA LYS A 96 -5.40 -5.55 6.16
C LYS A 96 -4.22 -5.16 7.05
N PHE A 97 -3.00 -5.24 6.51
CA PHE A 97 -1.77 -4.88 7.24
C PHE A 97 -1.78 -3.42 7.72
N THR A 98 -2.18 -2.47 6.86
CA THR A 98 -2.28 -1.05 7.23
C THR A 98 -3.34 -0.80 8.28
N ARG A 99 -4.51 -1.46 8.22
CA ARG A 99 -5.55 -1.34 9.25
C ARG A 99 -5.08 -1.88 10.59
N GLU A 100 -4.40 -3.03 10.61
CA GLU A 100 -3.86 -3.62 11.83
C GLU A 100 -2.77 -2.74 12.45
N LEU A 101 -1.88 -2.18 11.62
CA LEU A 101 -0.92 -1.17 12.06
C LEU A 101 -1.62 0.04 12.67
N ASN A 102 -2.60 0.62 11.99
CA ASN A 102 -3.31 1.80 12.48
C ASN A 102 -4.09 1.51 13.78
N ALA A 103 -4.65 0.31 13.93
CA ALA A 103 -5.38 -0.08 15.14
C ALA A 103 -4.47 -0.23 16.36
N ARG A 104 -3.29 -0.86 16.18
CA ARG A 104 -2.35 -1.12 17.28
C ARG A 104 -1.40 0.03 17.58
N PHE A 105 -1.17 0.89 16.60
CA PHE A 105 -0.09 1.88 16.59
C PHE A 105 -0.59 3.26 16.14
N LYS A 106 -1.84 3.58 16.44
CA LYS A 106 -2.52 4.82 16.05
C LYS A 106 -1.71 6.07 16.41
N ASP A 107 -1.14 6.06 17.62
CA ASP A 107 -0.47 7.21 18.23
C ASP A 107 1.06 7.15 18.14
N VAL A 108 1.61 6.21 17.37
CA VAL A 108 3.06 6.10 17.18
C VAL A 108 3.45 6.37 15.73
N GLY A 109 4.53 7.12 15.54
CA GLY A 109 5.03 7.53 14.23
C GLY A 109 5.49 6.36 13.36
N GLY A 110 5.73 6.62 12.07
CA GLY A 110 6.07 5.58 11.07
C GLY A 110 7.26 4.68 11.46
N LEU A 111 8.24 5.21 12.21
CA LEU A 111 9.38 4.44 12.73
C LEU A 111 8.96 3.36 13.73
N ALA A 112 8.06 3.68 14.66
CA ALA A 112 7.59 2.75 15.67
C ALA A 112 6.74 1.63 15.04
N ARG A 113 5.95 1.97 14.02
CA ARG A 113 5.17 1.02 13.21
C ARG A 113 6.06 0.00 12.50
N ILE A 114 7.16 0.45 11.87
CA ILE A 114 8.13 -0.47 11.24
C ILE A 114 8.86 -1.32 12.29
N LYS A 115 9.17 -0.74 13.47
CA LYS A 115 9.77 -1.49 14.58
C LYS A 115 8.88 -2.63 15.07
N ALA A 116 7.58 -2.39 15.23
CA ALA A 116 6.62 -3.42 15.61
C ALA A 116 6.50 -4.53 14.54
N ALA A 117 6.41 -4.15 13.27
CA ALA A 117 6.38 -5.10 12.16
C ALA A 117 7.65 -6.00 12.13
N LYS A 118 8.85 -5.42 12.31
CA LYS A 118 10.11 -6.19 12.37
C LYS A 118 10.21 -7.15 13.55
N LYS A 119 9.59 -6.83 14.68
CA LYS A 119 9.52 -7.71 15.85
C LYS A 119 8.56 -8.89 15.65
N GLY A 120 7.85 -8.94 14.52
CA GLY A 120 6.85 -9.97 14.23
C GLY A 120 5.54 -9.76 14.97
N GLU A 121 5.33 -8.59 15.57
CA GLU A 121 4.07 -8.24 16.26
C GLU A 121 2.91 -8.14 15.24
N ILE A 122 3.22 -7.80 13.99
CA ILE A 122 2.32 -7.88 12.84
C ILE A 122 3.06 -8.61 11.73
N LYS A 123 2.45 -9.66 11.19
CA LYS A 123 3.02 -10.47 10.11
C LYS A 123 2.35 -10.13 8.78
N TRP A 124 3.17 -10.06 7.73
CA TRP A 124 2.66 -10.17 6.37
C TRP A 124 2.39 -11.65 6.09
N GLU A 125 1.12 -12.04 6.16
CA GLU A 125 0.65 -13.37 5.75
C GLU A 125 0.11 -13.23 4.33
N GLY A 126 1.00 -13.38 3.35
CA GLY A 126 0.65 -13.39 1.93
C GLY A 126 1.06 -14.71 1.30
#